data_AF-A0A975EXI3-F1
#
_entry.id   AF-A0A975EXI3-F1
#
_cell.length_a   1.000
_cell.length_b   1.000
_cell.length_c   1.000
_cell.angle_alpha   90.00
_cell.angle_beta   90.00
_cell.angle_gamma   90.00
#
_symmetry.space_group_name_H-M   'P 1'
#
loop_
_entity.id
_entity.type
_entity.pdbx_description
1 polymer ?
#
loop_
_entity_poly.entity_id
_entity_poly.type
_entity_poly.pdbx_seq_one_letter_code
_entity_poly.pdbx_strand_id
1 'polypeptide(L)'
;MTKVKIQSVQYEKSDTIEMQGTSADTKRYIRNGYFVKEERNGYWVLNKPSRVLAEILINNKPVLQNIKNEILNYYNRDRISQNLVQKFENDLVSGSISLYSDSNGEFVIS
;
A
#
# COMPACT_ATOMS: atom_id res chain seq x y z
N MET A 1 -14.28 13.38 -12.59
CA MET A 1 -13.03 12.62 -12.38
C MET A 1 -11.93 13.29 -13.18
N THR A 2 -10.75 13.45 -12.59
CA THR A 2 -9.61 14.13 -13.20
C THR A 2 -8.45 13.16 -13.29
N LYS A 3 -7.85 13.02 -14.47
CA LYS A 3 -6.65 12.18 -14.65
C LYS A 3 -5.51 12.76 -13.82
N VAL A 4 -4.89 11.93 -12.99
CA VAL A 4 -3.75 12.34 -12.16
C VAL A 4 -2.45 11.82 -12.76
N LYS A 5 -1.36 12.52 -12.47
CA LYS A 5 -0.01 12.10 -12.87
C LYS A 5 0.63 11.33 -11.71
N ILE A 6 1.09 10.12 -11.98
CA ILE A 6 1.89 9.31 -11.04
C ILE A 6 3.37 9.57 -11.35
N GLN A 7 4.16 9.85 -10.32
CA GLN A 7 5.62 10.04 -10.44
C GLN A 7 6.37 8.76 -10.15
N SER A 8 5.98 8.04 -9.10
CA SER A 8 6.62 6.81 -8.67
C SER A 8 5.61 5.90 -7.99
N VAL A 9 5.90 4.59 -8.00
CA VAL A 9 5.13 3.57 -7.30
C VAL A 9 6.12 2.72 -6.49
N GLN A 10 5.79 2.46 -5.24
CA GLN A 10 6.60 1.63 -4.34
C GLN A 10 5.74 0.55 -3.71
N TYR A 11 6.17 -0.70 -3.85
CA TYR A 11 5.54 -1.82 -3.15
C TYR A 11 6.24 -2.09 -1.81
N GLU A 12 5.48 -1.96 -0.73
CA GLU A 12 5.88 -2.45 0.59
C GLU A 12 5.29 -3.85 0.80
N LYS A 13 6.17 -4.86 0.88
CA LYS A 13 5.77 -6.23 1.19
C LYS A 13 5.22 -6.30 2.62
N SER A 14 4.28 -7.23 2.83
CA SER A 14 3.87 -7.56 4.19
C SER A 14 5.04 -8.16 4.94
N ASP A 15 5.17 -7.80 6.21
CA ASP A 15 6.19 -8.34 7.09
C ASP A 15 5.55 -8.91 8.36
N THR A 16 6.16 -9.95 8.93
CA THR A 16 5.69 -10.56 10.18
C THR A 16 6.89 -10.80 11.08
N ILE A 17 6.77 -10.32 12.32
CA ILE A 17 7.79 -10.46 13.34
C ILE A 17 7.20 -11.25 14.48
N GLU A 18 7.93 -12.26 14.92
CA GLU A 18 7.66 -13.01 16.12
C GLU A 18 8.69 -12.63 17.17
N MET A 19 8.26 -12.34 18.40
CA MET A 19 9.18 -11.96 19.46
C MET A 19 8.70 -12.41 20.84
N GLN A 20 9.67 -12.68 21.72
CA GLN A 20 9.44 -12.82 23.15
C GLN A 20 9.74 -11.48 23.83
N GLY A 21 8.86 -11.01 24.72
CA GLY A 21 9.08 -9.79 25.48
C GLY A 21 7.80 -9.21 26.06
N THR A 22 7.86 -7.91 26.34
CA THR A 22 6.78 -7.16 26.96
C THR A 22 6.05 -6.28 25.95
N SER A 23 4.87 -5.80 26.34
CA SER A 23 4.14 -4.80 25.55
C SER A 23 5.00 -3.56 25.26
N ALA A 24 5.88 -3.16 26.17
CA ALA A 24 6.78 -2.02 25.97
C ALA A 24 7.73 -2.23 24.78
N ASP A 25 8.22 -3.46 24.59
CA ASP A 25 9.12 -3.81 23.49
C ASP A 25 8.42 -3.74 22.13
N THR A 26 7.11 -4.00 22.08
CA THR A 26 6.30 -3.92 20.84
C THR A 26 6.10 -2.48 20.34
N LYS A 27 6.18 -1.48 21.22
CA LYS A 27 5.87 -0.06 20.88
C LYS A 27 6.71 0.50 19.74
N ARG A 28 7.97 0.04 19.57
CA ARG A 28 8.81 0.48 18.44
C ARG A 28 8.29 -0.02 17.10
N TYR A 29 7.77 -1.24 17.06
CA TYR A 29 7.22 -1.84 15.85
C TYR A 29 5.87 -1.22 15.51
N ILE A 30 5.02 -0.97 16.52
CA ILE A 30 3.73 -0.31 16.32
C ILE A 30 3.93 1.08 15.69
N ARG A 31 4.91 1.85 16.18
CA ARG A 31 5.29 3.14 15.57
C ARG A 31 5.79 3.02 14.12
N ASN A 32 6.33 1.87 13.74
CA ASN A 32 6.78 1.57 12.37
C ASN A 32 5.69 0.95 11.48
N GLY A 33 4.43 0.99 11.93
CA GLY A 33 3.26 0.56 11.15
C GLY A 33 2.91 -0.92 11.29
N TYR A 34 3.46 -1.62 12.28
CA TYR A 34 3.02 -2.96 12.66
C TYR A 34 1.77 -2.89 13.54
N PHE A 35 0.96 -3.94 13.52
CA PHE A 35 -0.11 -4.16 14.48
C PHE A 35 0.08 -5.52 15.18
N VAL A 36 -0.46 -5.65 16.38
CA VAL A 36 -0.46 -6.91 17.12
C VAL A 36 -1.48 -7.84 16.47
N LYS A 37 -1.00 -8.94 15.91
CA LYS A 37 -1.83 -10.02 15.36
C LYS A 37 -2.16 -11.04 16.45
N GLU A 38 -1.21 -11.33 17.33
CA GLU A 38 -1.38 -12.30 18.42
C GLU A 38 -0.49 -11.95 19.63
N GLU A 39 -1.01 -12.21 20.83
CA GLU A 39 -0.31 -12.06 22.11
C GLU A 39 -0.61 -13.28 22.99
N ARG A 40 0.43 -13.96 23.48
CA ARG A 40 0.31 -15.11 24.38
C ARG A 40 1.50 -15.21 25.34
N ASN A 41 1.30 -15.00 26.65
CA ASN A 41 2.32 -15.23 27.69
C ASN A 41 3.72 -14.64 27.37
N GLY A 42 3.76 -13.39 26.89
CA GLY A 42 4.99 -12.72 26.51
C GLY A 42 5.53 -13.09 25.12
N TYR A 43 4.86 -13.97 24.38
CA TYR A 43 5.06 -14.18 22.95
C TYR A 43 4.14 -13.26 22.14
N TRP A 44 4.68 -12.59 21.14
CA TRP A 44 3.99 -11.61 20.31
C TRP A 44 4.20 -11.91 18.83
N VAL A 45 3.11 -11.86 18.07
CA VAL A 45 3.15 -11.86 16.60
C VAL A 45 2.69 -10.50 16.12
N LEU A 46 3.59 -9.78 15.46
CA LEU A 46 3.36 -8.46 14.90
C LEU A 46 3.30 -8.57 13.38
N ASN A 47 2.33 -7.93 12.75
CA ASN A 47 2.20 -7.93 11.29
C ASN A 47 2.20 -6.50 10.76
N LYS A 48 2.94 -6.28 9.67
CA LYS A 48 2.87 -5.07 8.86
C LYS A 48 2.16 -5.41 7.55
N PRO A 49 1.02 -4.78 7.24
CA PRO A 49 0.28 -5.08 6.03
C PRO A 49 1.04 -4.58 4.80
N SER A 50 0.93 -5.30 3.69
CA SER A 50 1.48 -4.85 2.42
C SER A 50 0.79 -3.57 1.92
N ARG A 51 1.52 -2.64 1.30
CA ARG A 51 1.01 -1.38 0.73
C ARG A 51 1.57 -1.14 -0.66
N VAL A 52 0.85 -0.38 -1.47
CA VAL A 52 1.37 0.14 -2.75
C VAL A 52 1.28 1.65 -2.67
N LEU A 53 2.40 2.29 -2.40
CA LEU A 53 2.49 3.73 -2.21
C LEU A 53 2.80 4.38 -3.55
N ALA A 54 1.84 5.16 -4.08
CA ALA A 54 2.02 5.95 -5.29
C ALA A 54 2.21 7.42 -4.94
N GLU A 55 3.21 8.04 -5.53
CA GLU A 55 3.42 9.48 -5.46
C GLU A 55 2.63 10.16 -6.59
N ILE A 56 1.54 10.83 -6.22
CA ILE A 56 0.56 11.40 -7.13
C ILE A 56 0.65 12.91 -7.10
N LEU A 57 0.70 13.52 -8.28
CA LEU A 57 0.77 14.97 -8.46
C LEU A 57 -0.65 15.56 -8.48
N ILE A 58 -1.03 16.23 -7.38
CA ILE A 58 -2.32 16.92 -7.24
C ILE A 58 -2.05 18.41 -7.03
N ASN A 59 -2.58 19.27 -7.89
CA ASN A 59 -2.35 20.72 -7.84
C ASN A 59 -0.86 21.09 -7.75
N ASN A 60 -0.03 20.41 -8.55
CA ASN A 60 1.43 20.55 -8.58
C ASN A 60 2.16 20.19 -7.26
N LYS A 61 1.51 19.46 -6.35
CA LYS A 61 2.10 18.95 -5.11
C LYS A 61 2.11 17.43 -5.13
N PRO A 62 3.25 16.78 -4.82
CA PRO A 62 3.30 15.34 -4.65
C PRO A 62 2.58 14.94 -3.36
N VAL A 63 1.70 13.95 -3.47
CA VAL A 63 0.97 13.36 -2.36
C VAL A 63 1.16 11.85 -2.43
N LEU A 64 1.60 11.25 -1.31
CA LEU A 64 1.78 9.81 -1.22
C LEU A 64 0.45 9.15 -0.84
N GLN A 65 -0.03 8.21 -1.66
CA GLN A 65 -1.29 7.52 -1.44
C GLN A 65 -1.13 6.01 -1.56
N ASN A 66 -1.80 5.26 -0.68
CA ASN A 66 -1.82 3.81 -0.75
C ASN A 66 -2.91 3.34 -1.71
N ILE A 67 -2.53 2.99 -2.94
CA ILE A 67 -3.45 2.60 -4.03
C ILE A 67 -3.63 1.08 -4.16
N LYS A 68 -3.35 0.33 -3.09
CA LYS A 68 -3.39 -1.14 -3.11
C LYS A 68 -4.77 -1.66 -3.54
N ASN A 69 -5.84 -1.08 -2.99
CA ASN A 69 -7.19 -1.61 -3.20
C ASN A 69 -7.67 -1.35 -4.63
N GLU A 70 -7.30 -0.20 -5.19
CA GLU A 70 -7.59 0.22 -6.55
C GLU A 70 -6.97 -0.77 -7.55
N ILE A 71 -5.69 -1.15 -7.33
CA ILE A 71 -5.02 -2.17 -8.15
C ILE A 71 -5.72 -3.53 -8.02
N LEU A 72 -6.05 -3.95 -6.80
CA LEU A 72 -6.73 -5.23 -6.57
C LEU A 72 -8.09 -5.30 -7.26
N ASN A 73 -8.87 -4.22 -7.15
CA ASN A 73 -10.19 -4.10 -7.77
C ASN A 73 -10.07 -4.10 -9.30
N TYR A 74 -9.15 -3.33 -9.87
CA TYR A 74 -8.97 -3.23 -11.32
C TYR A 74 -8.54 -4.56 -11.97
N TYR A 75 -7.57 -5.26 -11.37
CA TYR A 75 -7.10 -6.54 -11.89
C TYR A 75 -7.91 -7.75 -11.40
N ASN A 76 -8.96 -7.52 -10.59
CA ASN A 76 -9.79 -8.54 -9.96
C ASN A 76 -8.96 -9.61 -9.22
N ARG A 77 -8.21 -9.18 -8.20
CA ARG A 77 -7.32 -10.03 -7.40
C ARG A 77 -7.58 -9.85 -5.91
N ASP A 78 -7.46 -10.94 -5.16
CA ASP A 78 -7.61 -10.88 -3.69
C ASP A 78 -6.32 -10.47 -2.96
N ARG A 79 -5.16 -10.65 -3.61
CA ARG A 79 -3.85 -10.45 -2.99
C ARG A 79 -2.91 -9.66 -3.90
N ILE A 80 -2.22 -8.71 -3.27
CA ILE A 80 -1.21 -7.90 -3.94
C ILE A 80 0.12 -8.66 -3.94
N SER A 81 0.86 -8.58 -5.04
CA SER A 81 2.19 -9.17 -5.20
C SER A 81 3.09 -8.24 -5.99
N GLN A 82 4.41 -8.41 -5.88
CA GLN A 82 5.38 -7.64 -6.67
C GLN A 82 5.07 -7.71 -8.18
N ASN A 83 4.75 -8.90 -8.69
CA ASN A 83 4.45 -9.10 -10.11
C ASN A 83 3.21 -8.33 -10.56
N LEU A 84 2.19 -8.22 -9.69
CA LEU A 84 0.99 -7.45 -9.99
C LEU A 84 1.29 -5.93 -10.01
N VAL A 85 2.13 -5.45 -9.10
CA VAL A 85 2.58 -4.05 -9.09
C VAL A 85 3.43 -3.74 -10.32
N GLN A 86 4.34 -4.64 -10.70
CA GLN A 86 5.15 -4.50 -11.92
C GLN A 86 4.27 -4.44 -13.17
N LYS A 87 3.23 -5.29 -13.24
CA LYS A 87 2.25 -5.23 -14.33
C LYS A 87 1.54 -3.88 -14.36
N PHE A 88 1.08 -3.39 -13.22
CA PHE A 88 0.47 -2.08 -13.10
C PHE A 88 1.37 -0.95 -13.59
N GLU A 89 2.65 -0.94 -13.19
CA GLU A 89 3.62 0.04 -13.68
C GLU A 89 3.81 -0.03 -15.19
N ASN A 90 3.91 -1.24 -15.76
CA ASN A 90 4.05 -1.42 -17.20
C ASN A 90 2.80 -0.92 -17.96
N ASP A 91 1.61 -1.23 -17.45
CA ASP A 91 0.33 -0.81 -18.06
C ASP A 91 0.14 0.71 -17.95
N LEU A 92 0.67 1.36 -16.90
CA LEU A 92 0.72 2.83 -16.78
C LEU A 92 1.65 3.44 -17.83
N VAL A 93 2.85 2.87 -17.99
CA VAL A 93 3.88 3.37 -18.92
C VAL A 93 3.45 3.20 -20.37
N SER A 94 2.78 2.09 -20.71
CA SER A 94 2.22 1.89 -22.04
C SER A 94 1.01 2.78 -22.34
N GLY A 95 0.46 3.44 -21.31
CA GLY A 95 -0.78 4.21 -21.40
C GLY A 95 -2.03 3.33 -21.54
N SER A 96 -1.92 2.02 -21.29
CA SER A 96 -3.05 1.09 -21.29
C SER A 96 -4.01 1.34 -20.14
N ILE A 97 -3.52 1.91 -19.04
CA ILE A 97 -4.33 2.36 -17.91
C ILE A 97 -3.97 3.78 -17.49
N SER A 98 -4.86 4.41 -16.74
CA SER A 98 -4.66 5.70 -16.12
C SER A 98 -5.34 5.76 -14.75
N LEU A 99 -4.75 6.53 -13.83
CA LEU A 99 -5.35 6.79 -12.52
C LEU A 99 -6.13 8.10 -12.57
N TYR A 100 -7.31 8.09 -11.98
CA TYR A 100 -8.21 9.23 -11.87
C TYR A 100 -8.54 9.49 -10.41
N SER A 101 -8.68 10.76 -10.05
CA SER A 101 -9.22 11.20 -8.76
C SER A 101 -10.63 11.75 -8.96
N ASP A 102 -11.53 11.47 -8.04
CA ASP A 102 -12.83 12.15 -7.96
C ASP A 102 -12.75 13.42 -7.08
N SER A 103 -13.89 14.09 -6.88
CA SER A 103 -14.00 15.28 -6.03
C SER A 103 -13.92 14.99 -4.53
N ASN A 104 -14.09 13.72 -4.13
CA ASN A 104 -14.01 13.27 -2.74
C ASN A 104 -12.60 12.81 -2.36
N GLY A 105 -11.68 12.74 -3.34
CA GLY A 105 -10.31 12.26 -3.16
C GLY A 105 -10.17 10.75 -3.29
N GLU A 106 -11.20 10.06 -3.78
CA GLU A 106 -11.13 8.64 -4.13
C GLU A 106 -10.42 8.45 -5.46
N PHE A 107 -9.67 7.35 -5.58
CA PHE A 107 -8.92 7.01 -6.77
C PHE A 107 -9.53 5.83 -7.50
N VAL A 108 -9.52 5.89 -8.84
CA VAL A 108 -10.01 4.80 -9.70
C VAL A 108 -9.05 4.62 -10.86
N ILE A 109 -8.76 3.36 -11.20
CA ILE A 109 -7.99 2.97 -12.38
C ILE A 109 -8.97 2.69 -13.52
N SER A 110 -8.72 3.28 -14.69
CA SER A 110 -9.47 3.05 -15.93
C SER A 110 -8.54 2.84 -17.11
#